data_AF-A0A7R9GPU8-F1
#
_entry.id   AF-A0A7R9GPU8-F1
#
_cell.length_a   1.000
_cell.length_b   1.000
_cell.length_c   1.000
_cell.angle_alpha   90.00
_cell.angle_beta   90.00
_cell.angle_gamma   90.00
#
_symmetry.space_group_name_H-M   'P 1'
#
loop_
_entity.id
_entity.type
_entity.pdbx_description
1 polymer ?
#
loop_
_entity_poly.entity_id
_entity_poly.type
_entity_poly.pdbx_seq_one_letter_code
_entity_poly.pdbx_strand_id
1 'polypeptide(L)'
;MTKKYKYSSILFVSLPIAPLVAIACNVNKNSYLDINKISRSYLKTLTGNQVAIFHNQFKIFYFKQDGKRVYYESAEYDENKNQFTLTYKDIKHIYKPDFSLTSGWK
;
A
#
# COMPACT_ATOMS: atom_id res chain seq x y z
N MET A 1 -8.33 -72.11 32.70
CA MET A 1 -8.94 -71.30 31.61
C MET A 1 -8.48 -69.85 31.77
N THR A 2 -7.74 -69.36 30.79
CA THR A 2 -6.95 -68.12 30.83
C THR A 2 -7.82 -66.88 30.58
N LYS A 3 -7.79 -65.91 31.51
CA LYS A 3 -8.43 -64.59 31.36
C LYS A 3 -7.57 -63.72 30.43
N LYS A 4 -8.14 -63.26 29.32
CA LYS A 4 -7.51 -62.35 28.36
C LYS A 4 -7.74 -60.89 28.78
N TYR A 5 -6.67 -60.15 29.04
CA TYR A 5 -6.72 -58.71 29.29
C TYR A 5 -6.84 -57.95 27.96
N LYS A 6 -7.82 -57.05 27.87
CA LYS A 6 -8.05 -56.21 26.69
C LYS A 6 -7.05 -55.05 26.68
N TYR A 7 -6.26 -54.97 25.62
CA TYR A 7 -5.36 -53.85 25.36
C TYR A 7 -6.18 -52.61 24.95
N SER A 8 -6.11 -51.57 25.78
CA SER A 8 -6.66 -50.24 25.52
C SER A 8 -5.85 -49.58 24.40
N SER A 9 -6.47 -49.35 23.24
CA SER A 9 -5.87 -48.61 22.13
C SER A 9 -6.06 -47.13 22.36
N ILE A 10 -4.96 -46.42 22.63
CA ILE A 10 -4.94 -44.96 22.78
C ILE A 10 -4.88 -44.35 21.37
N LEU A 11 -5.93 -43.65 20.98
CA LEU A 11 -6.01 -42.89 19.73
C LEU A 11 -5.08 -41.67 19.82
N PHE A 12 -4.01 -41.66 19.04
CA PHE A 12 -3.22 -40.45 18.79
C PHE A 12 -4.00 -39.55 17.83
N VAL A 13 -4.57 -38.46 18.35
CA VAL A 13 -5.13 -37.37 17.56
C VAL A 13 -3.98 -36.47 17.13
N SER A 14 -3.61 -36.50 15.85
CA SER A 14 -2.69 -35.53 15.27
C SER A 14 -3.41 -34.19 15.10
N LEU A 15 -2.95 -33.14 15.79
CA LEU A 15 -3.39 -31.77 15.50
C LEU A 15 -2.79 -31.33 14.16
N PRO A 16 -3.60 -30.85 13.19
CA PRO A 16 -3.06 -30.20 12.02
C PRO A 16 -2.50 -28.84 12.44
N ILE A 17 -1.18 -28.72 12.43
CA ILE A 17 -0.49 -27.44 12.54
C ILE A 17 -0.74 -26.72 11.21
N ALA A 18 -1.81 -25.94 11.14
CA ALA A 18 -2.00 -25.01 10.05
C ALA A 18 -0.89 -23.95 10.12
N PRO A 19 -0.18 -23.64 9.02
CA PRO A 19 0.76 -22.55 9.03
C PRO A 19 -0.05 -21.25 9.25
N LEU A 20 0.22 -20.57 10.37
CA LEU A 20 -0.09 -19.15 10.50
C LEU A 20 0.69 -18.44 9.41
N VAL A 21 0.05 -18.25 8.25
CA VAL A 21 0.49 -17.24 7.30
C VAL A 21 0.23 -15.92 7.99
N ALA A 22 1.22 -15.45 8.74
CA ALA A 22 1.32 -14.07 9.15
C ALA A 22 1.49 -13.26 7.86
N ILE A 23 0.37 -12.91 7.24
CA ILE A 23 0.34 -11.91 6.19
C ILE A 23 0.83 -10.64 6.89
N ALA A 24 2.10 -10.30 6.71
CA ALA A 24 2.67 -9.09 7.23
C ALA A 24 1.90 -7.93 6.60
N CYS A 25 0.92 -7.41 7.33
CA CYS A 25 0.17 -6.21 6.98
C CYS A 25 1.06 -5.00 7.27
N ASN A 26 2.24 -4.94 6.65
CA ASN A 26 3.11 -3.77 6.68
C ASN A 26 2.82 -2.93 5.44
N VAL A 27 1.55 -2.59 5.23
CA VAL A 27 1.21 -1.54 4.26
C VAL A 27 1.33 -0.23 5.04
N ASN A 28 2.56 0.25 5.17
CA ASN A 28 2.89 1.57 5.67
C ASN A 28 2.37 2.61 4.65
N LYS A 29 1.03 2.73 4.55
CA LYS A 29 0.31 3.70 3.71
C LYS A 29 0.44 5.07 4.36
N ASN A 30 1.66 5.57 4.43
CA ASN A 30 1.90 6.88 5.03
C ASN A 30 1.83 8.00 4.01
N SER A 31 1.65 7.70 2.72
CA SER A 31 1.49 8.71 1.68
C SER A 31 0.02 9.03 1.44
N TYR A 32 -0.30 10.31 1.42
CA TYR A 32 -1.64 10.85 1.26
C TYR A 32 -1.64 11.96 0.20
N LEU A 33 -2.77 12.11 -0.47
CA LEU A 33 -3.06 13.24 -1.33
C LEU A 33 -3.74 14.36 -0.51
N ASP A 34 -3.25 15.58 -0.61
CA ASP A 34 -3.87 16.75 0.03
C ASP A 34 -5.01 17.30 -0.82
N ILE A 35 -6.23 16.88 -0.47
CA ILE A 35 -7.46 17.32 -1.15
C ILE A 35 -7.78 18.81 -0.97
N ASN A 36 -7.12 19.50 -0.03
CA ASN A 36 -7.26 20.95 0.11
C ASN A 36 -6.46 21.70 -0.96
N LYS A 37 -5.47 21.05 -1.58
CA LYS A 37 -4.65 21.63 -2.65
C LYS A 37 -5.10 21.21 -4.04
N ILE A 38 -5.74 20.05 -4.16
CA ILE A 38 -6.22 19.54 -5.44
C ILE A 38 -7.47 18.68 -5.26
N SER A 39 -8.52 18.98 -6.03
CA SER A 39 -9.75 18.20 -5.98
C SER A 39 -9.60 16.87 -6.71
N ARG A 40 -10.26 15.81 -6.20
CA ARG A 40 -10.34 14.51 -6.89
C ARG A 40 -11.03 14.62 -8.25
N SER A 41 -11.93 15.60 -8.44
CA SER A 41 -12.59 15.83 -9.73
C SER A 41 -11.59 16.31 -10.77
N TYR A 42 -10.73 17.27 -10.40
CA TYR A 42 -9.69 17.78 -11.30
C TYR A 42 -8.63 16.74 -11.63
N LEU A 43 -8.26 15.88 -10.67
CA LEU A 43 -7.32 14.77 -10.94
C LEU A 43 -7.78 13.84 -12.07
N LYS A 44 -9.10 13.68 -12.26
CA LYS A 44 -9.63 12.85 -13.35
C LYS A 44 -9.29 13.39 -14.72
N THR A 45 -9.03 14.69 -14.87
CA THR A 45 -8.70 15.32 -16.15
C THR A 45 -7.20 15.35 -16.42
N LEU A 46 -6.38 14.89 -15.47
CA LEU A 46 -4.93 14.91 -15.57
C LEU A 46 -4.36 13.52 -15.85
N THR A 47 -3.30 13.47 -16.64
CA THR A 47 -2.45 12.27 -16.74
C THR A 47 -1.60 12.14 -15.47
N GLY A 48 -1.13 10.93 -15.15
CA GLY A 48 -0.28 10.75 -13.97
C GLY A 48 1.01 11.58 -14.03
N ASN A 49 1.58 11.77 -15.22
CA ASN A 49 2.71 12.68 -15.45
C ASN A 49 2.37 14.14 -15.10
N GLN A 50 1.19 14.62 -15.51
CA GLN A 50 0.72 15.97 -15.14
C GLN A 50 0.51 16.10 -13.62
N VAL A 51 0.01 15.07 -12.96
CA VAL A 51 -0.12 15.04 -11.49
C VAL A 51 1.25 15.08 -10.80
N ALA A 52 2.25 14.38 -11.33
CA ALA A 52 3.63 14.42 -10.82
C ALA A 52 4.25 15.83 -10.98
N ILE A 53 4.08 16.46 -12.14
CA ILE A 53 4.50 17.85 -12.39
C ILE A 53 3.81 18.81 -11.40
N PHE A 54 2.50 18.66 -11.22
CA PHE A 54 1.72 19.47 -10.28
C PHE A 54 2.23 19.30 -8.85
N HIS A 55 2.55 18.07 -8.44
CA HIS A 55 3.18 17.83 -7.14
C HIS A 55 4.52 18.56 -7.02
N ASN A 56 5.38 18.46 -8.03
CA ASN A 56 6.71 19.06 -7.98
C ASN A 56 6.65 20.59 -7.78
N GLN A 57 5.58 21.23 -8.27
CA GLN A 57 5.31 22.67 -8.11
C GLN A 57 4.58 23.04 -6.81
N PHE A 58 3.49 22.34 -6.48
CA PHE A 58 2.54 22.77 -5.43
C PHE A 58 2.54 21.91 -4.17
N LYS A 59 3.29 20.80 -4.17
CA LYS A 59 3.40 19.82 -3.09
C LYS A 59 2.03 19.29 -2.63
N ILE A 60 1.48 18.33 -3.38
CA ILE A 60 0.15 17.74 -3.10
C ILE A 60 0.20 16.36 -2.43
N PHE A 61 1.37 15.72 -2.37
CA PHE A 61 1.55 14.44 -1.69
C PHE A 61 2.28 14.68 -0.38
N TYR A 62 1.79 14.09 0.69
CA TYR A 62 2.36 14.26 2.02
C TYR A 62 2.29 12.97 2.83
N PHE A 63 3.05 12.93 3.91
CA PHE A 63 2.93 11.94 4.96
C PHE A 63 2.78 12.61 6.32
N LYS A 64 2.34 11.85 7.32
CA LYS A 64 2.26 12.36 8.70
C LYS A 64 3.53 12.00 9.45
N GLN A 65 4.18 13.01 10.01
CA GLN A 65 5.28 12.86 10.94
C GLN A 65 4.98 13.72 12.18
N ASP A 66 4.98 13.11 13.36
CA ASP A 66 4.69 13.79 14.64
C ASP A 66 3.38 14.60 14.62
N GLY A 67 2.33 14.04 13.98
CA GLY A 67 1.02 14.67 13.83
C GLY A 67 0.96 15.80 12.80
N LYS A 68 2.08 16.19 12.19
CA LYS A 68 2.16 17.24 11.17
C LYS A 68 2.20 16.66 9.77
N ARG A 69 1.70 17.42 8.78
CA ARG A 69 1.84 17.08 7.36
C ARG A 69 3.24 17.46 6.89
N VAL A 70 3.98 16.49 6.37
CA VAL A 70 5.28 16.69 5.72
C VAL A 70 5.14 16.30 4.26
N TYR A 71 5.49 17.20 3.36
CA TYR A 71 5.32 16.98 1.93
C TYR A 71 6.54 16.29 1.33
N TYR A 72 6.30 15.43 0.34
CA TYR A 72 7.37 14.90 -0.49
C TYR A 72 8.03 16.01 -1.30
N GLU A 73 9.32 15.86 -1.59
CA GLU A 73 10.13 16.82 -2.34
C GLU A 73 9.87 16.68 -3.83
N SER A 74 9.73 15.45 -4.31
CA SER A 74 9.41 15.18 -5.71
C SER A 74 8.48 13.98 -5.88
N ALA A 75 7.83 13.95 -7.04
CA ALA A 75 7.05 12.84 -7.55
C ALA A 75 7.44 12.56 -8.99
N GLU A 76 7.50 11.27 -9.32
CA GLU A 76 7.63 10.73 -10.67
C GLU A 76 6.51 9.71 -10.88
N TYR A 77 5.95 9.65 -12.09
CA TYR A 77 4.89 8.70 -12.42
C TYR A 77 5.38 7.62 -13.38
N ASP A 78 5.19 6.36 -12.99
CA ASP A 78 5.45 5.20 -13.83
C ASP A 78 4.12 4.76 -14.47
N GLU A 79 3.94 5.09 -15.76
CA GLU A 79 2.72 4.78 -16.50
C GLU A 79 2.48 3.26 -16.61
N ASN A 80 3.55 2.47 -16.74
CA ASN A 80 3.47 1.01 -16.91
C ASN A 80 2.96 0.33 -15.64
N LYS A 81 3.31 0.87 -14.47
CA LYS A 81 2.91 0.33 -13.17
C LYS A 81 1.72 1.05 -12.55
N ASN A 82 1.25 2.14 -13.17
CA ASN A 82 0.22 3.02 -12.63
C ASN A 82 0.51 3.39 -11.16
N GLN A 83 1.69 3.95 -10.91
CA GLN A 83 2.12 4.32 -9.56
C GLN A 83 3.03 5.53 -9.57
N PHE A 84 3.06 6.25 -8.45
CA PHE A 84 3.98 7.33 -8.19
C PHE A 84 5.17 6.84 -7.36
N THR A 85 6.36 7.30 -7.73
CA THR A 85 7.54 7.28 -6.86
C THR A 85 7.65 8.65 -6.21
N LEU A 86 7.50 8.71 -4.89
CA LEU A 86 7.56 9.93 -4.09
C LEU A 86 8.88 9.98 -3.33
N THR A 87 9.63 11.07 -3.42
CA THR A 87 10.96 11.20 -2.81
C THR A 87 10.93 12.18 -1.64
N TYR A 88 11.58 11.83 -0.53
CA TYR A 88 11.83 12.73 0.59
C TYR A 88 13.20 12.39 1.19
N LYS A 89 14.14 13.35 1.20
CA LYS A 89 15.51 13.15 1.71
C LYS A 89 16.19 11.91 1.11
N ASP A 90 16.13 11.80 -0.22
CA ASP A 90 16.67 10.69 -1.01
C ASP A 90 16.00 9.32 -0.78
N ILE A 91 14.98 9.25 0.07
CA ILE A 91 14.21 8.02 0.30
C ILE A 91 13.00 8.00 -0.64
N LYS A 92 12.85 6.88 -1.37
CA LYS A 92 11.77 6.66 -2.33
C LYS A 92 10.63 5.88 -1.69
N HIS A 93 9.40 6.35 -1.91
CA HIS A 93 8.16 5.73 -1.47
C HIS A 93 7.25 5.47 -2.66
N ILE A 94 6.65 4.27 -2.71
CA ILE A 94 5.69 3.93 -3.76
C ILE A 94 4.28 4.30 -3.30
N TYR A 95 3.60 5.11 -4.10
CA TYR A 95 2.20 5.47 -3.90
C TYR A 95 1.38 5.03 -5.11
N LYS A 96 0.44 4.11 -4.90
CA LYS A 96 -0.54 3.73 -5.92
C LYS A 96 -1.73 4.68 -5.82
N PRO A 97 -2.10 5.39 -6.89
CA PRO A 97 -3.23 6.30 -6.86
C PRO A 97 -4.52 5.55 -6.55
N ASP A 98 -5.29 6.07 -5.60
CA ASP A 98 -6.64 5.62 -5.26
C ASP A 98 -7.71 6.48 -5.98
N PHE A 99 -7.32 7.11 -7.09
CA PHE A 99 -8.14 8.00 -7.90
C PHE A 99 -7.91 7.73 -9.38
N SER A 100 -8.90 8.08 -10.21
CA SER A 100 -8.81 7.94 -11.66
C SER A 100 -7.92 9.02 -12.25
N LEU A 101 -7.12 8.61 -13.23
CA LEU A 101 -6.28 9.47 -14.06
C LEU A 101 -6.79 9.41 -15.51
N THR A 102 -6.63 10.50 -16.27
CA THR A 102 -6.86 10.48 -17.71
C THR A 102 -5.72 9.75 -18.42
N SER A 103 -6.03 8.91 -19.40
CA SER A 103 -5.03 8.37 -20.33
C SER A 103 -4.62 9.48 -21.31
N GLY A 104 -3.32 9.73 -21.45
CA GLY A 104 -2.77 10.84 -22.24
C GLY A 104 -3.06 10.79 -23.75
N TRP A 105 -3.63 9.70 -24.26
CA TRP A 105 -4.06 9.55 -25.64
C TRP A 105 -5.45 8.90 -25.69
N LYS A 106 -6.34 9.50 -26.48
CA LYS A 106 -7.57 8.90 -27.01
C LYS A 106 -7.51 8.99 -28.53
#